data_AF-A0A3G2T288-F1
#
_entry.id   AF-A0A3G2T288-F1
#
_cell.length_a   1.000
_cell.length_b   1.000
_cell.length_c   1.000
_cell.angle_alpha   90.00
_cell.angle_beta   90.00
_cell.angle_gamma   90.00
#
_symmetry.space_group_name_H-M   'P 1'
#
loop_
_entity.id
_entity.type
_entity.pdbx_description
1 polymer ?
#
loop_
_entity_poly.entity_id
_entity_poly.type
_entity_poly.pdbx_seq_one_letter_code
_entity_poly.pdbx_strand_id
1 'polypeptide(L)'
;MNNQNDLRSLKQIYYFVDSLPELPKLTDFDKTVEFFRSLHYGEASEFDVKVNQITGNFGKKKVIILKETPNFSNSNVFLSWVVKTLTD
;
A
#
# COMPACT_ATOMS: atom_id res chain seq x y z
N MET A 1 -4.27 -15.66 -10.12
CA MET A 1 -2.95 -15.37 -9.49
C MET A 1 -2.82 -16.23 -8.25
N ASN A 2 -1.62 -16.66 -7.89
CA ASN A 2 -1.41 -17.64 -6.82
C ASN A 2 -1.34 -16.89 -5.47
N ASN A 3 -2.50 -16.69 -4.83
CA ASN A 3 -2.75 -15.77 -3.70
C ASN A 3 -1.75 -15.85 -2.52
N GLN A 4 -1.05 -16.98 -2.34
CA GLN A 4 -0.05 -17.12 -1.28
C GLN A 4 1.25 -16.37 -1.57
N ASN A 5 1.69 -16.30 -2.83
CA ASN A 5 2.90 -15.57 -3.22
C ASN A 5 2.68 -14.05 -3.17
N ASP A 6 1.47 -13.61 -3.53
CA ASP A 6 1.08 -12.20 -3.46
C ASP A 6 1.04 -11.73 -1.99
N LEU A 7 0.42 -12.50 -1.09
CA LEU A 7 0.36 -12.13 0.34
C LEU A 7 1.74 -12.09 1.00
N ARG A 8 2.66 -12.98 0.64
CA ARG A 8 4.04 -12.95 1.14
C ARG A 8 4.77 -11.68 0.68
N SER A 9 4.61 -11.31 -0.59
CA SER A 9 5.21 -10.11 -1.15
C SER A 9 4.66 -8.84 -0.48
N LEU A 10 3.34 -8.77 -0.27
CA LEU A 10 2.71 -7.66 0.46
C LEU A 10 3.20 -7.56 1.91
N LYS A 11 3.40 -8.69 2.59
CA LYS A 11 4.00 -8.72 3.94
C LYS A 11 5.43 -8.20 3.93
N GLN A 12 6.25 -8.63 2.96
CA GLN A 12 7.63 -8.17 2.84
C GLN A 12 7.70 -6.65 2.62
N ILE A 13 6.86 -6.11 1.74
CA ILE A 13 6.77 -4.66 1.51
C ILE A 13 6.31 -3.95 2.80
N TYR A 14 5.30 -4.47 3.49
CA TYR A 14 4.84 -3.90 4.76
C TYR A 14 5.99 -3.81 5.79
N TYR A 15 6.73 -4.89 6.01
CA TYR A 15 7.82 -4.88 6.98
C TYR A 15 9.03 -4.06 6.51
N PHE A 16 9.29 -4.01 5.21
CA PHE A 16 10.29 -3.10 4.65
C PHE A 16 9.93 -1.66 4.96
N VAL A 17 8.69 -1.27 4.65
CA VAL A 17 8.15 0.04 5.00
C VAL A 17 8.30 0.21 6.50
N ASP A 18 7.61 -0.54 7.36
CA ASP A 18 7.64 -0.41 8.83
C ASP A 18 9.05 -0.31 9.46
N SER A 19 10.09 -0.86 8.82
CA SER A 19 11.49 -0.76 9.24
C SER A 19 12.19 0.57 8.91
N LEU A 20 11.61 1.43 8.07
CA LEU A 20 12.19 2.72 7.71
C LEU A 20 12.30 3.62 8.94
N PRO A 21 13.48 4.20 9.22
CA PRO A 21 13.76 4.90 10.47
C PRO A 21 12.90 6.17 10.68
N GLU A 22 12.32 6.72 9.62
CA GLU A 22 11.51 7.93 9.66
C GLU A 22 10.01 7.66 9.89
N LEU A 23 9.53 6.43 9.66
CA LEU A 23 8.10 6.11 9.76
C LEU A 23 7.47 6.21 11.14
N PRO A 24 8.16 6.01 12.27
CA PRO A 24 7.55 6.24 13.57
C PRO A 24 6.99 7.66 13.75
N LYS A 25 7.46 8.62 12.94
CA LYS A 25 7.02 10.03 12.94
C LYS A 25 5.94 10.33 11.90
N LEU A 26 5.64 9.38 11.02
CA LEU A 26 4.71 9.54 9.91
C LEU A 26 3.28 9.18 10.31
N THR A 27 2.30 9.84 9.67
CA THR A 27 0.89 9.52 9.87
C THR A 27 0.54 8.16 9.24
N ASP A 28 -0.59 7.56 9.63
CA ASP A 28 -1.07 6.34 8.97
C ASP A 28 -1.32 6.54 7.47
N PHE A 29 -1.69 7.76 7.08
CA PHE A 29 -1.81 8.15 5.68
C PHE A 29 -0.46 8.06 4.96
N ASP A 30 0.58 8.69 5.51
CA ASP A 30 1.93 8.69 4.92
C ASP A 30 2.49 7.27 4.80
N LYS A 31 2.34 6.44 5.84
CA LYS A 31 2.73 5.03 5.84
C LYS A 31 2.02 4.24 4.74
N THR A 32 0.71 4.50 4.58
CA THR A 32 -0.10 3.86 3.53
C THR A 32 0.34 4.29 2.14
N VAL A 33 0.63 5.57 1.94
CA VAL A 33 1.16 6.09 0.68
C VAL A 33 2.50 5.44 0.35
N GLU A 34 3.42 5.34 1.31
CA GLU A 34 4.73 4.74 1.08
C GLU A 34 4.64 3.23 0.78
N PHE A 35 3.71 2.53 1.42
CA PHE A 35 3.39 1.15 1.10
C PHE A 35 2.93 0.98 -0.36
N PHE A 36 1.95 1.78 -0.81
CA PHE A 36 1.49 1.69 -2.19
C PHE A 36 2.54 2.18 -3.19
N ARG A 37 3.37 3.15 -2.81
CA ARG A 37 4.50 3.58 -3.64
C ARG A 37 5.51 2.45 -3.83
N SER A 38 5.81 1.70 -2.78
CA SER A 38 6.70 0.53 -2.84
C SER A 38 6.11 -0.63 -3.66
N LEU A 39 4.78 -0.70 -3.76
CA LEU A 39 4.07 -1.70 -4.56
C LEU A 39 3.90 -1.29 -6.04
N HIS A 40 4.03 -0.01 -6.35
CA HIS A 40 3.82 0.53 -7.67
C HIS A 40 4.83 -0.02 -8.69
N TYR A 41 4.34 -0.46 -9.85
CA TYR A 41 5.16 -0.82 -11.00
C TYR A 41 5.25 0.32 -11.99
N GLY A 42 6.46 0.60 -12.46
CA GLY A 42 6.71 1.61 -13.49
C GLY A 42 7.47 2.80 -12.93
N GLU A 43 7.36 3.93 -13.63
CA GLU A 43 8.06 5.16 -13.29
C GLU A 43 7.36 5.88 -12.13
N ALA A 44 8.14 6.50 -11.25
CA ALA A 44 7.58 7.26 -10.12
C ALA A 44 6.61 8.38 -10.54
N SER A 45 6.73 8.89 -11.77
CA SER A 45 5.83 9.89 -12.35
C SER A 45 4.43 9.36 -12.67
N GLU A 46 4.25 8.04 -12.72
CA GLU A 46 2.95 7.39 -12.91
C GLU A 46 2.22 7.11 -11.58
N PHE A 47 2.85 7.43 -10.44
CA PHE A 47 2.27 7.33 -9.12
C PHE A 47 1.81 8.70 -8.62
N ASP A 48 0.49 8.89 -8.53
CA ASP A 48 -0.14 10.15 -8.14
C ASP A 48 -0.87 10.03 -6.81
N VAL A 49 -0.70 11.03 -5.94
CA VAL A 49 -1.33 11.08 -4.61
C VAL A 49 -2.20 12.33 -4.54
N LYS A 50 -3.49 12.13 -4.24
CA LYS A 50 -4.46 13.21 -4.00
C LYS A 50 -5.09 13.03 -2.63
N VAL A 51 -5.90 14.01 -2.23
CA VAL A 51 -6.67 13.94 -0.99
C VAL A 51 -7.53 12.67 -0.99
N ASN A 52 -7.24 11.76 -0.07
CA ASN A 52 -7.91 10.47 0.12
C ASN A 52 -7.84 9.48 -1.06
N GLN A 53 -6.90 9.63 -2.01
CA GLN A 53 -6.74 8.62 -3.05
C GLN A 53 -5.31 8.51 -3.60
N ILE A 54 -4.99 7.33 -4.11
CA ILE A 54 -3.74 7.02 -4.81
C ILE A 54 -4.08 6.50 -6.20
N THR A 55 -3.37 6.97 -7.21
CA THR A 55 -3.41 6.40 -8.56
C THR A 55 -2.06 5.78 -8.86
N GLY A 56 -2.05 4.53 -9.33
CA GLY A 56 -0.81 3.84 -9.67
C GLY A 56 -1.08 2.54 -10.41
N ASN A 57 -0.01 1.89 -10.86
CA ASN A 57 -0.06 0.57 -11.48
C ASN A 57 0.37 -0.50 -10.46
N PHE A 58 -0.54 -1.43 -10.16
CA PHE A 58 -0.31 -2.54 -9.21
C PHE A 58 -0.50 -3.89 -9.91
N GLY A 59 -0.04 -3.97 -11.17
CA GLY A 59 -0.35 -5.04 -12.14
C GLY A 59 -1.49 -4.65 -13.09
N LYS A 60 -2.35 -3.72 -12.67
CA LYS A 60 -3.28 -2.93 -13.49
C LYS A 60 -3.27 -1.49 -12.97
N LYS A 61 -3.45 -0.50 -13.85
CA LYS A 61 -3.67 0.89 -13.43
C LYS A 61 -4.97 0.96 -12.62
N LYS A 62 -4.88 1.54 -11.41
CA LYS A 62 -5.97 1.60 -10.43
C LYS A 62 -5.96 2.92 -9.68
N VAL A 63 -7.16 3.30 -9.25
CA VAL A 63 -7.40 4.34 -8.25
C VAL A 63 -7.81 3.65 -6.95
N ILE A 64 -7.10 3.95 -5.87
CA ILE A 64 -7.33 3.42 -4.52
C ILE A 64 -7.88 4.54 -3.66
N ILE A 65 -9.03 4.31 -3.02
CA ILE A 65 -9.65 5.27 -2.11
C ILE A 65 -9.21 4.97 -0.68
N LEU A 66 -8.71 5.99 0.02
CA LEU A 66 -8.10 5.89 1.35
C LEU A 66 -9.04 6.25 2.51
N LYS A 67 -10.32 6.52 2.22
CA LYS A 67 -11.29 6.98 3.24
C LYS A 67 -11.51 5.95 4.36
N GLU A 68 -11.40 4.67 4.03
CA GLU A 68 -11.63 3.54 4.95
C GLU A 68 -10.33 2.77 5.22
N THR A 69 -9.18 3.42 5.09
CA THR A 69 -7.88 2.80 5.36
C THR A 69 -7.79 2.41 6.84
N PRO A 70 -7.55 1.13 7.16
CA PRO A 70 -7.31 0.70 8.52
C PRO A 70 -6.02 1.30 9.09
N ASN A 71 -5.90 1.30 10.43
CA ASN A 71 -4.67 1.71 11.08
C ASN A 71 -3.49 0.86 10.59
N PHE A 72 -2.41 1.52 10.16
CA PHE A 72 -1.25 0.86 9.57
C PHE A 72 -0.58 -0.12 10.54
N SER A 73 -0.54 0.21 11.84
CA SER A 73 0.07 -0.64 12.87
C SER A 73 -0.60 -2.01 13.05
N ASN A 74 -1.86 -2.15 12.62
CA ASN A 74 -2.55 -3.43 12.62
C ASN A 74 -2.31 -4.15 11.28
N SER A 75 -1.10 -4.71 11.13
CA SER A 75 -0.62 -5.32 9.89
C SER A 75 -1.59 -6.36 9.31
N ASN A 76 -2.25 -7.17 10.15
CA ASN A 76 -3.20 -8.19 9.70
C ASN A 76 -4.46 -7.57 9.05
N VAL A 77 -5.04 -6.55 9.69
CA VAL A 77 -6.23 -5.86 9.17
C VAL A 77 -5.85 -5.03 7.94
N PHE A 78 -4.74 -4.29 8.01
CA PHE A 78 -4.24 -3.49 6.91
C PHE A 78 -3.95 -4.32 5.66
N LEU A 79 -3.19 -5.41 5.77
CA LEU A 79 -2.86 -6.27 4.63
C LEU A 79 -4.10 -6.98 4.06
N SER A 80 -5.06 -7.34 4.91
CA SER A 80 -6.34 -7.91 4.43
C SER A 80 -7.14 -6.89 3.62
N TRP A 81 -7.14 -5.62 4.03
CA TRP A 81 -7.75 -4.52 3.29
C TRP A 81 -7.01 -4.24 1.97
N VAL A 82 -5.68 -4.25 1.95
CA VAL A 82 -4.87 -4.12 0.73
C VAL A 82 -5.22 -5.21 -0.28
N VAL A 83 -5.29 -6.47 0.14
CA VAL A 83 -5.63 -7.59 -0.75
C VAL A 83 -7.00 -7.38 -1.39
N LYS A 84 -8.02 -6.98 -0.61
CA LYS A 84 -9.35 -6.68 -1.15
C LYS A 84 -9.29 -5.54 -2.18
N THR A 85 -8.67 -4.42 -1.80
CA THR A 85 -8.48 -3.23 -2.63
C THR A 85 -7.77 -3.53 -3.96
N LEU A 86 -6.81 -4.45 -3.98
CA LEU A 86 -6.07 -4.83 -5.17
C LEU A 86 -6.80 -5.88 -6.03
N THR A 87 -7.74 -6.63 -5.45
CA THR A 87 -8.49 -7.66 -6.17
C THR A 87 -9.76 -7.10 -6.82
N ASP A 88 -10.42 -6.13 -6.17
CA ASP A 88 -11.62 -5.45 -6.71
C ASP A 88 -11.37 -4.73 -8.05
#